data_AF-A0A8X6HYL6-F1
#
_entry.id   AF-A0A8X6HYL6-F1
#
_cell.length_a   1.000
_cell.length_b   1.000
_cell.length_c   1.000
_cell.angle_alpha   90.00
_cell.angle_beta   90.00
_cell.angle_gamma   90.00
#
_symmetry.space_group_name_H-M   'P 1'
#
loop_
_entity.id
_entity.type
_entity.pdbx_description
1 polymer ?
#
loop_
_entity_poly.entity_id
_entity_poly.type
_entity_poly.pdbx_seq_one_letter_code
_entity_poly.pdbx_strand_id
1 'polypeptide(L)'
;MLTEEHKNKRLGFALDFLTRYAEAGDKFLDPIVTSDETWVYHHTPESKQQSMQWRHSNSPKAKKCKTSISAKKIMASVFWGETRHSSVEIYASRNDS
;
A
#
# COMPACT_ATOMS: atom_id res chain seq x y z
N MET A 1 12.92 -11.41 7.88
CA MET A 1 14.23 -11.50 7.17
C MET A 1 14.00 -12.27 5.87
N LEU A 2 14.60 -11.87 4.75
CA LEU A 2 14.46 -12.61 3.49
C LEU A 2 15.25 -13.92 3.55
N THR A 3 14.66 -15.00 3.03
CA THR A 3 15.35 -16.29 2.88
C THR A 3 16.39 -16.22 1.77
N GLU A 4 17.37 -17.12 1.80
CA GLU A 4 18.41 -17.17 0.75
C GLU A 4 17.81 -17.48 -0.63
N GLU A 5 16.80 -18.33 -0.67
CA GLU A 5 16.03 -18.61 -1.88
C GLU A 5 15.37 -17.34 -2.46
N HIS A 6 14.75 -16.50 -1.62
CA HIS A 6 14.15 -15.24 -2.08
C HIS A 6 15.21 -14.29 -2.65
N LYS A 7 16.41 -14.24 -2.05
CA LYS A 7 17.51 -13.41 -2.57
C LYS A 7 18.00 -13.90 -3.93
N ASN A 8 18.23 -15.20 -4.06
CA ASN A 8 18.70 -15.79 -5.32
C ASN A 8 17.69 -15.61 -6.45
N LYS A 9 16.39 -15.79 -6.17
CA LYS A 9 15.32 -15.51 -7.15
C LYS A 9 15.33 -14.04 -7.56
N ARG A 10 15.39 -13.11 -6.61
CA ARG A 10 15.43 -11.66 -6.90
C ARG A 10 16.66 -11.28 -7.73
N LEU A 11 17.83 -11.85 -7.42
CA LEU A 11 19.06 -11.60 -8.18
C LEU A 11 18.94 -12.12 -9.62
N GLY A 12 18.41 -13.34 -9.81
CA GLY A 12 18.20 -13.90 -11.15
C GLY A 12 17.30 -13.02 -12.01
N PHE A 13 16.16 -12.59 -11.48
CA PHE A 13 15.26 -11.68 -12.20
C PHE A 13 15.90 -10.32 -12.49
N ALA A 14 16.66 -9.75 -11.54
CA ALA A 14 17.34 -8.48 -11.74
C ALA A 14 18.40 -8.55 -12.85
N LEU A 15 19.16 -9.64 -12.94
CA LEU A 15 20.17 -9.83 -13.99
C LEU A 15 19.54 -10.01 -15.38
N ASP A 16 18.46 -10.79 -15.49
CA ASP A 16 17.71 -10.94 -16.74
C ASP A 16 17.13 -9.59 -17.20
N PHE A 17 16.51 -8.83 -16.29
CA PHE A 17 15.98 -7.51 -16.59
C PHE A 17 17.08 -6.53 -17.03
N LEU A 18 18.23 -6.53 -16.35
CA LEU A 18 19.36 -5.68 -16.70
C LEU A 18 19.96 -6.02 -18.07
N THR A 19 20.03 -7.30 -18.41
CA THR A 19 20.54 -7.76 -19.70
C THR A 19 19.65 -7.28 -20.84
N ARG A 20 18.33 -7.47 -20.71
CA ARG A 20 17.35 -6.99 -21.70
C ARG A 20 17.37 -5.48 -21.86
N TYR A 21 17.51 -4.76 -20.74
CA TYR A 21 17.64 -3.31 -20.77
C TYR A 21 18.95 -2.86 -21.46
N ALA A 22 20.07 -3.54 -21.24
CA ALA A 22 21.32 -3.23 -21.92
C ALA A 22 21.23 -3.42 -23.45
N GLU A 23 20.41 -4.36 -23.92
CA GLU A 23 20.23 -4.64 -25.36
C GLU A 23 19.24 -3.66 -26.03
N ALA A 24 18.12 -3.36 -25.38
CA ALA A 24 17.01 -2.62 -25.99
C ALA A 24 16.82 -1.18 -25.47
N GLY A 25 17.47 -0.82 -24.35
CA GLY A 25 17.34 0.49 -23.71
C GLY A 25 15.90 0.82 -23.32
N ASP A 26 15.52 2.09 -23.45
CA ASP A 26 14.18 2.58 -23.09
C ASP A 26 13.04 1.91 -23.87
N LYS A 27 13.31 1.38 -25.07
CA LYS A 27 12.30 0.63 -25.85
C LYS A 27 11.81 -0.63 -25.16
N PHE A 28 12.60 -1.17 -24.22
CA PHE A 28 12.18 -2.27 -23.37
C PHE A 28 11.22 -1.82 -22.27
N LEU A 29 11.34 -0.58 -21.81
CA LEU A 29 10.51 0.01 -20.75
C LEU A 29 9.18 0.56 -21.28
N ASP A 30 9.17 1.08 -22.51
CA ASP A 30 7.98 1.63 -23.19
C ASP A 30 6.69 0.78 -23.03
N PRO A 31 6.71 -0.55 -23.26
CA PRO A 31 5.50 -1.38 -23.14
C PRO A 31 5.18 -1.82 -21.69
N ILE A 32 6.02 -1.51 -20.70
CA ILE A 32 5.84 -1.98 -19.32
C ILE A 32 4.79 -1.10 -18.61
N VAL A 33 3.69 -1.73 -18.22
CA VAL A 33 2.70 -1.16 -17.30
C VAL A 33 2.86 -1.84 -15.94
N THR A 34 3.08 -1.05 -14.90
CA THR A 34 3.13 -1.50 -13.51
C THR A 34 1.77 -1.33 -12.85
N SER A 35 1.45 -2.22 -11.90
CA SER A 35 0.25 -2.13 -11.08
C SER A 35 0.57 -2.42 -9.62
N ASP A 36 -0.18 -1.79 -8.72
CA ASP A 36 -0.15 -2.09 -7.28
C ASP A 36 -1.54 -1.89 -6.64
N GLU A 37 -1.77 -2.55 -5.52
CA GLU A 37 -3.00 -2.46 -4.75
C GLU A 37 -2.71 -1.87 -3.37
N THR A 38 -3.40 -0.78 -3.04
CA THR A 38 -3.24 -0.11 -1.74
C THR A 38 -4.57 0.08 -1.05
N TRP A 39 -4.50 0.10 0.27
CA TRP A 39 -5.66 0.27 1.13
C TRP A 39 -5.81 1.73 1.54
N VAL A 40 -6.89 2.37 1.09
CA VAL A 40 -7.24 3.75 1.39
C VAL A 40 -8.25 3.78 2.54
N TYR A 41 -7.90 4.46 3.63
CA TYR A 41 -8.77 4.62 4.79
C TYR A 41 -9.42 6.00 4.74
N HIS A 42 -10.75 6.06 4.87
CA HIS A 42 -11.48 7.35 4.93
C HIS A 42 -11.17 8.18 6.18
N HIS A 43 -10.70 7.54 7.25
CA HIS A 43 -10.41 8.18 8.52
C HIS A 43 -9.11 7.61 9.07
N THR A 44 -8.17 8.46 9.47
CA THR A 44 -7.01 8.06 10.25
C THR A 44 -7.47 7.85 11.69
N PRO A 45 -7.55 6.60 12.21
CA PRO A 45 -7.90 6.41 13.61
C PRO A 45 -6.86 7.14 14.47
N GLU A 46 -7.33 7.95 15.41
CA GLU A 46 -6.48 8.60 16.39
C GLU A 46 -5.62 7.53 17.07
N SER A 47 -4.30 7.68 17.01
CA SER A 47 -3.39 6.67 17.55
C SER A 47 -3.54 6.60 19.07
N LYS A 48 -3.19 5.47 19.69
CA LYS A 48 -3.22 5.34 21.15
C LYS A 48 -2.40 6.44 21.83
N GLN A 49 -1.31 6.88 21.20
CA GLN A 49 -0.44 7.97 21.65
C GLN A 49 -1.14 9.34 21.55
N GLN A 50 -1.87 9.59 20.46
CA GLN A 50 -2.67 10.81 20.28
C GLN A 50 -3.85 10.86 21.28
N SER A 51 -4.48 9.72 21.56
CA SER A 51 -5.58 9.60 22.52
C SER A 51 -5.14 9.68 24.00
N MET A 52 -3.84 9.83 24.29
CA MET A 52 -3.36 9.91 25.66
C MET A 52 -3.71 11.26 26.26
N GLN A 53 -4.67 11.24 27.18
CA GLN A 53 -5.00 12.39 28.00
C GLN A 53 -4.38 12.20 29.38
N TRP A 54 -3.64 13.20 29.86
CA TRP A 54 -3.19 13.23 31.25
C TRP A 54 -4.41 13.42 32.17
N ARG A 55 -4.54 12.58 33.19
CA ARG A 55 -5.72 12.51 34.05
C ARG A 55 -5.30 12.35 35.51
N HIS A 56 -6.07 12.94 36.42
CA HIS A 56 -5.91 12.73 37.86
C HIS A 56 -6.50 11.37 38.29
N SER A 57 -5.94 10.78 39.36
CA SER A 57 -6.29 9.45 39.88
C SER A 57 -7.79 9.26 40.19
N ASN A 58 -8.50 10.35 40.50
CA ASN A 58 -9.91 10.34 40.89
C ASN A 58 -10.88 10.62 39.72
N SER A 59 -10.38 10.71 38.49
CA SER A 59 -11.24 11.02 37.33
C SER A 59 -11.97 9.79 36.77
N PRO A 60 -13.20 9.94 36.25
CA PRO A 60 -13.91 8.85 35.58
C PRO A 60 -13.13 8.30 34.40
N LYS A 61 -13.11 6.97 34.23
CA LYS A 61 -12.42 6.33 33.11
C LYS A 61 -13.05 6.81 31.79
N ALA A 62 -12.23 7.41 30.92
CA ALA A 62 -12.67 7.79 29.58
C ALA A 62 -13.15 6.54 28.82
N LYS A 63 -14.39 6.59 28.31
CA LYS A 63 -14.89 5.59 27.36
C LYS A 63 -14.08 5.74 26.09
N LYS A 64 -13.11 4.84 25.87
CA LYS A 64 -12.42 4.76 24.58
C LYS A 64 -13.47 4.39 23.53
N CYS A 65 -13.79 5.32 22.64
CA CYS A 65 -14.51 4.96 21.43
C CYS A 65 -13.56 4.04 20.65
N LYS A 66 -13.84 2.73 20.65
CA LYS A 66 -13.16 1.81 19.76
C LYS A 66 -13.70 2.12 18.37
N THR A 67 -13.08 3.06 17.67
CA THR A 67 -13.42 3.30 16.26
C THR A 67 -13.09 2.02 15.51
N SER A 68 -14.12 1.26 15.15
CA SER A 68 -13.94 0.12 14.26
C SER A 68 -13.49 0.68 12.91
N ILE A 69 -12.22 0.46 12.57
CA ILE A 69 -11.62 0.84 11.29
C ILE A 69 -12.36 0.14 10.12
N SER A 70 -13.16 -0.90 10.41
CA SER A 70 -13.82 -1.74 9.42
C SER A 70 -14.87 -1.03 8.55
N ALA A 71 -15.41 0.11 8.96
CA ALA A 71 -16.59 0.66 8.29
C ALA A 71 -16.30 1.39 6.97
N LYS A 72 -15.06 1.81 6.68
CA LYS A 72 -14.76 2.68 5.53
C LYS A 72 -13.33 2.52 4.98
N LYS A 73 -12.98 1.30 4.58
CA LYS A 73 -11.71 1.01 3.91
C LYS A 73 -12.00 0.68 2.44
N ILE A 74 -11.33 1.36 1.52
CA ILE A 74 -11.43 1.13 0.07
C ILE A 74 -10.12 0.50 -0.41
N MET A 75 -10.20 -0.49 -1.28
CA MET A 75 -9.04 -1.00 -2.02
C MET A 75 -8.90 -0.18 -3.30
N ALA A 76 -7.74 0.41 -3.51
CA ALA A 76 -7.43 1.13 -4.74
C ALA A 76 -6.42 0.30 -5.54
N SER A 77 -6.73 0.04 -6.81
CA SER A 77 -5.81 -0.62 -7.74
C SER A 77 -5.30 0.44 -8.72
N VAL A 78 -3.99 0.64 -8.77
CA VAL A 78 -3.36 1.70 -9.56
C VAL A 78 -2.58 1.06 -10.70
N PHE A 79 -2.68 1.63 -11.91
CA PHE A 79 -1.90 1.21 -13.06
C PHE A 79 -1.15 2.41 -13.66
N TRP A 80 0.13 2.24 -13.95
CA TRP A 80 0.95 3.31 -14.53
C TRP A 80 2.02 2.74 -15.47
N GLY A 81 2.31 3.48 -16.54
CA GLY A 81 3.35 3.19 -17.52
C GLY A 81 3.98 4.48 -18.02
N GLU A 82 4.96 4.37 -18.93
CA GLU A 82 5.68 5.53 -19.49
C GLU A 82 4.79 6.41 -20.37
N THR A 83 3.84 5.81 -21.07
CA THR A 83 2.80 6.54 -21.81
C THR A 83 1.87 7.24 -20.82
N ARG A 84 1.68 8.56 -20.98
CA ARG A 84 0.97 9.54 -20.11
C ARG A 84 -0.45 9.19 -19.60
N HIS A 85 -0.96 7.99 -19.83
CA HIS A 85 -2.23 7.51 -19.32
C HIS A 85 -1.98 6.63 -18.08
N SER A 86 -1.59 7.27 -16.98
CA SER A 86 -1.73 6.64 -15.66
C SER A 86 -3.22 6.59 -15.32
N SER A 87 -3.77 5.39 -15.17
CA SER A 87 -5.16 5.18 -14.82
C SER A 87 -5.24 4.68 -13.39
N VAL A 88 -5.98 5.39 -12.55
CA VAL A 88 -6.33 4.94 -11.20
C VAL A 88 -7.77 4.46 -11.27
N GLU A 89 -7.99 3.17 -11.05
CA GLU A 89 -9.33 2.62 -10.88
C GLU A 89 -9.58 2.36 -9.40
N ILE A 90 -10.53 3.10 -8.83
CA ILE A 90 -10.90 2.94 -7.42
C ILE A 90 -12.09 1.99 -7.33
N TYR A 91 -11.83 0.76 -6.87
CA TYR A 91 -12.88 -0.21 -6.57
C TYR A 91 -13.31 -0.09 -5.11
N ALA A 92 -14.46 0.54 -4.86
CA ALA A 92 -15.08 0.53 -3.54
C ALA A 92 -15.70 -0.85 -3.27
N SER A 93 -14.91 -1.80 -2.76
CA SER A 93 -15.48 -3.00 -2.16
C SER A 93 -16.19 -2.60 -0.87
N ARG A 94 -17.52 -2.50 -0.90
CA ARG A 94 -18.34 -2.46 0.32
C ARG A 94 -18.17 -3.82 1.00
N ASN A 95 -17.28 -3.87 1.99
CA ASN A 95 -17.38 -4.90 3.01
C ASN A 95 -18.59 -4.56 3.90
N ASP A 96 -19.79 -4.81 3.39
CA ASP A 96 -20.98 -4.91 4.24
C ASP A 96 -20.77 -6.17 5.10
N SER A 97 -20.50 -5.96 6.39
CA SER A 97 -20.53 -7.01 7.43
C SER A 97 -21.94 -7.15 8.00
#